data_AF-A0A938M2B6-F1
#
_entry.id   AF-A0A938M2B6-F1
#
_cell.length_a   1.000
_cell.length_b   1.000
_cell.length_c   1.000
_cell.angle_alpha   90.00
_cell.angle_beta   90.00
_cell.angle_gamma   90.00
#
_symmetry.space_group_name_H-M   'P 1'
#
loop_
_entity.id
_entity.type
_entity.pdbx_description
1 polymer ?
#
loop_
_entity_poly.entity_id
_entity_poly.type
_entity_poly.pdbx_seq_one_letter_code
_entity_poly.pdbx_strand_id
1 'polypeptide(L)'
;MMEQREIPPIFFTILTRGNPRFILNQAGVRPLNMFSLIYPKPAIIKGKATELLWALLNSEFSLSKLHSVSRTYGGRTLKVEPRELDNLPVVNPLLLSDGQRTALQALIAGYFAIRDVAHLTREVSRFVTSLLSQKSPHRDSPATARLRPSRLKQLTLCESPATYKRKGRITKRR
;
A
#
# COMPACT_ATOMS: atom_id res chain seq x y z
N MET A 1 8.22 29.22 -4.84
CA MET A 1 6.87 28.73 -4.48
C MET A 1 7.06 27.49 -3.61
N MET A 2 6.52 27.49 -2.38
CA MET A 2 6.61 26.34 -1.48
C MET A 2 5.60 25.25 -1.86
N GLU A 3 5.96 24.01 -1.55
CA GLU A 3 5.14 22.81 -1.77
C GLU A 3 3.84 22.85 -0.93
N GLN A 4 2.67 22.72 -1.59
CA GLN A 4 1.34 22.96 -0.98
C GLN A 4 0.53 21.68 -0.65
N ARG A 5 1.12 20.48 -0.78
CA ARG A 5 0.40 19.20 -0.53
C ARG A 5 -0.11 19.12 0.93
N GLU A 6 -0.76 18.04 1.34
CA GLU A 6 -0.95 17.74 2.78
C GLU A 6 0.26 16.97 3.33
N ILE A 7 0.44 16.93 4.65
CA ILE A 7 1.50 16.12 5.27
C ILE A 7 1.03 14.66 5.19
N PRO A 8 1.75 13.78 4.46
CA PRO A 8 1.30 12.41 4.28
C PRO A 8 1.57 11.57 5.53
N PRO A 9 0.61 10.76 6.01
CA PRO A 9 0.86 9.88 7.15
C PRO A 9 1.86 8.76 6.85
N ILE A 10 1.90 8.30 5.60
CA ILE A 10 2.81 7.24 5.14
C ILE A 10 3.41 7.68 3.80
N PHE A 11 4.67 7.35 3.56
CA PHE A 11 5.29 7.48 2.24
C PHE A 11 5.99 6.20 1.80
N PHE A 12 6.14 6.05 0.48
CA PHE A 12 6.72 4.87 -0.16
C PHE A 12 7.85 5.25 -1.12
N THR A 13 8.93 4.48 -1.13
CA THR A 13 10.08 4.70 -2.02
C THR A 13 9.75 4.29 -3.46
N ILE A 14 9.53 5.25 -4.35
CA ILE A 14 9.03 4.98 -5.72
C ILE A 14 10.04 4.31 -6.65
N LEU A 15 11.33 4.48 -6.37
CA LEU A 15 12.41 3.94 -7.19
C LEU A 15 13.47 3.39 -6.26
N THR A 16 13.52 2.06 -6.16
CA THR A 16 14.43 1.38 -5.22
C THR A 16 15.07 0.18 -5.86
N ARG A 17 16.38 0.03 -5.66
CA ARG A 17 17.09 -1.21 -5.93
C ARG A 17 17.05 -2.08 -4.67
N GLY A 18 16.36 -3.22 -4.73
CA GLY A 18 16.32 -4.19 -3.65
C GLY A 18 15.18 -4.01 -2.66
N ASN A 19 15.26 -3.04 -1.73
CA ASN A 19 14.44 -3.01 -0.52
C ASN A 19 13.41 -1.85 -0.51
N PRO A 20 12.27 -1.98 -1.22
CA PRO A 20 11.18 -0.99 -1.15
C PRO A 20 10.55 -0.98 0.25
N ARG A 21 10.19 0.20 0.76
CA ARG A 21 9.66 0.34 2.13
C ARG A 21 8.51 1.32 2.20
N PHE A 22 7.56 1.02 3.08
CA PHE A 22 6.56 1.97 3.54
C PHE A 22 7.01 2.58 4.86
N ILE A 23 7.00 3.89 4.94
CA ILE A 23 7.60 4.64 6.05
C ILE A 23 6.50 5.44 6.72
N LEU A 24 6.35 5.25 8.04
CA LEU A 24 5.43 6.02 8.86
C LEU A 24 6.01 7.41 9.13
N ASN A 25 5.27 8.46 8.79
CA ASN A 25 5.72 9.83 8.94
C ASN A 25 5.48 10.38 10.35
N GLN A 26 6.24 9.89 11.34
CA GLN A 26 6.14 10.39 12.71
C GLN A 26 6.68 11.82 12.87
N ALA A 27 7.55 12.26 11.96
CA ALA A 27 8.15 13.60 12.01
C ALA A 27 7.20 14.69 11.47
N GLY A 28 6.07 14.33 10.85
CA GLY A 28 5.14 15.31 10.28
C GLY A 28 5.74 16.10 9.11
N VAL A 29 6.68 15.53 8.37
CA VAL A 29 7.42 16.24 7.31
C VAL A 29 6.83 16.01 5.92
N ARG A 30 7.17 16.91 4.99
CA ARG A 30 6.78 16.81 3.58
C ARG A 30 7.96 16.28 2.77
N PRO A 31 7.91 15.01 2.31
CA PRO A 31 9.01 14.48 1.53
C PRO A 31 9.02 15.10 0.12
N LEU A 32 10.22 15.22 -0.46
CA LEU A 32 10.43 15.70 -1.84
C LEU A 32 10.13 14.60 -2.88
N ASN A 33 10.47 14.86 -4.14
CA ASN A 33 10.04 14.12 -5.35
C ASN A 33 10.38 12.62 -5.44
N MET A 34 11.04 12.02 -4.45
CA MET A 34 11.47 10.61 -4.47
C MET A 34 10.51 9.65 -3.73
N PHE A 35 9.33 10.15 -3.33
CA PHE A 35 8.35 9.37 -2.57
C PHE A 35 6.94 9.47 -3.13
N SER A 36 6.24 8.34 -3.08
CA SER A 36 4.79 8.28 -3.25
C SER A 36 4.16 8.57 -1.91
N LEU A 37 3.21 9.50 -1.92
CA LEU A 37 2.53 9.96 -0.72
C LEU A 37 1.26 9.15 -0.53
N ILE A 38 1.10 8.52 0.63
CA ILE A 38 -0.02 7.63 0.92
C ILE A 38 -0.91 8.30 1.95
N TYR A 39 -2.13 8.60 1.52
CA TYR A 39 -3.19 9.14 2.36
C TYR A 39 -4.22 8.03 2.62
N PRO A 40 -4.30 7.49 3.83
CA PRO A 40 -5.29 6.47 4.16
C PRO A 40 -6.71 6.99 3.95
N LYS A 41 -7.63 6.08 3.58
CA LYS A 41 -9.05 6.44 3.46
C LYS A 41 -9.59 7.00 4.78
N PRO A 42 -10.58 7.92 4.77
CA PRO A 42 -11.14 8.52 5.99
C PRO A 42 -11.57 7.51 7.05
N ALA A 43 -12.06 6.33 6.65
CA ALA A 43 -12.43 5.25 7.58
C ALA A 43 -11.22 4.70 8.38
N ILE A 44 -10.04 4.60 7.75
CA ILE A 44 -8.79 4.19 8.42
C ILE A 44 -8.36 5.23 9.45
N ILE A 45 -8.46 6.51 9.07
CA ILE A 45 -8.11 7.64 9.94
C ILE A 45 -9.05 7.69 11.15
N LYS A 46 -10.38 7.68 10.92
CA LYS A 46 -11.39 7.67 11.98
C LYS A 46 -11.26 6.46 12.91
N GLY A 47 -10.93 5.30 12.34
CA GLY A 47 -10.67 4.07 13.08
C GLY A 47 -9.31 4.02 13.79
N LYS A 48 -8.51 5.10 13.74
CA LYS A 48 -7.15 5.17 14.32
C LYS A 48 -6.25 4.00 13.87
N ALA A 49 -6.41 3.57 12.63
CA ALA A 49 -5.78 2.35 12.10
C ALA A 49 -4.60 2.62 11.14
N THR A 50 -4.10 3.86 11.10
CA THR A 50 -3.00 4.26 10.21
C THR A 50 -1.70 3.51 10.50
N GLU A 51 -1.32 3.34 11.77
CA GLU A 51 -0.12 2.59 12.14
C GLU A 51 -0.25 1.10 11.84
N LEU A 52 -1.46 0.55 12.03
CA LEU A 52 -1.77 -0.83 11.65
C LEU A 52 -1.62 -1.02 10.14
N LEU A 53 -2.17 -0.08 9.35
CA LEU A 53 -2.00 -0.10 7.89
C LEU A 53 -0.52 -0.06 7.51
N TRP A 54 0.27 0.82 8.13
CA TRP A 54 1.71 0.91 7.88
C TRP A 54 2.45 -0.41 8.18
N ALA A 55 2.15 -1.05 9.31
CA ALA A 55 2.75 -2.33 9.66
C ALA A 55 2.37 -3.41 8.63
N LEU A 56 1.07 -3.52 8.29
CA LEU A 56 0.57 -4.50 7.32
C LEU A 56 1.17 -4.30 5.91
N LEU A 57 1.37 -3.06 5.48
CA LEU A 57 2.03 -2.74 4.20
C LEU A 57 3.48 -3.22 4.15
N ASN A 58 4.18 -3.30 5.29
CA ASN A 58 5.55 -3.81 5.41
C ASN A 58 5.63 -5.33 5.68
N SER A 59 4.51 -6.04 5.61
CA SER A 59 4.52 -7.51 5.63
C SER A 59 5.13 -8.09 4.35
N GLU A 60 5.72 -9.27 4.44
CA GLU A 60 6.19 -10.03 3.28
C GLU A 60 5.07 -10.29 2.28
N PHE A 61 3.84 -10.49 2.77
CA PHE A 61 2.66 -10.63 1.92
C PHE A 61 2.48 -9.43 0.99
N SER A 62 2.51 -8.20 1.51
CA SER A 62 2.34 -7.00 0.67
C SER A 62 3.60 -6.71 -0.15
N LEU A 63 4.79 -6.78 0.44
CA LEU A 63 6.04 -6.46 -0.25
C LEU A 63 6.33 -7.42 -1.42
N SER A 64 6.04 -8.72 -1.28
CA SER A 64 6.21 -9.70 -2.37
C SER A 64 5.31 -9.42 -3.58
N LYS A 65 4.22 -8.69 -3.39
CA LYS A 65 3.28 -8.32 -4.47
C LYS A 65 3.67 -7.03 -5.18
N LEU A 66 4.65 -6.27 -4.68
CA LEU A 66 5.14 -5.06 -5.36
C LEU A 66 5.60 -5.34 -6.79
N HIS A 67 6.19 -6.51 -7.06
CA HIS A 67 6.58 -6.90 -8.42
C HIS A 67 5.40 -6.96 -9.41
N SER A 68 4.18 -7.26 -8.94
CA SER A 68 2.98 -7.27 -9.79
C SER A 68 2.42 -5.88 -10.09
N VAL A 69 2.82 -4.87 -9.32
CA VAL A 69 2.35 -3.48 -9.44
C VAL A 69 3.50 -2.50 -9.70
N SER A 70 4.64 -2.99 -10.20
CA SER A 70 5.82 -2.18 -10.47
C SER A 70 6.45 -2.55 -11.79
N ARG A 71 7.34 -1.67 -12.27
CA ARG A 71 8.14 -1.86 -13.48
C ARG A 71 9.59 -2.09 -13.09
N THR A 72 10.25 -3.02 -13.75
CA THR A 72 11.69 -3.23 -13.61
C THR A 72 12.46 -2.21 -14.44
N TYR A 73 13.26 -1.36 -13.80
CA TYR A 73 14.13 -0.36 -14.43
C TYR A 73 15.60 -0.80 -14.36
N GLY A 74 15.96 -1.82 -15.14
CA GLY A 74 17.33 -2.32 -15.22
C GLY A 74 17.82 -3.03 -13.94
N GLY A 75 18.30 -4.27 -14.09
CA GLY A 75 18.71 -5.11 -12.97
C GLY A 75 17.57 -5.32 -11.97
N ARG A 76 17.83 -5.06 -10.68
CA ARG A 76 16.87 -5.25 -9.56
C ARG A 76 16.18 -3.95 -9.13
N THR A 77 16.14 -2.95 -9.98
CA THR A 77 15.52 -1.66 -9.66
C THR A 77 14.03 -1.74 -9.95
N LEU A 78 13.21 -1.53 -8.93
CA LEU A 78 11.76 -1.42 -9.08
C LEU A 78 11.38 0.04 -9.12
N LYS A 79 10.55 0.40 -10.09
CA LYS A 79 9.89 1.68 -10.19
C LYS A 79 8.39 1.47 -10.06
N VAL A 80 7.76 2.16 -9.12
CA VAL A 80 6.31 2.20 -8.97
C VAL A 80 5.84 3.58 -9.42
N GLU A 81 5.03 3.62 -10.46
CA GLU A 81 4.46 4.86 -10.99
C GLU A 81 3.27 5.33 -10.16
N PRO A 82 2.84 6.60 -10.30
CA PRO A 82 1.65 7.10 -9.64
C PRO A 82 0.44 6.18 -9.90
N ARG A 83 -0.36 5.93 -8.86
CA ARG A 83 -1.57 5.08 -8.88
C ARG A 83 -1.32 3.58 -9.03
N GLU A 84 -0.12 3.11 -9.37
CA GLU A 84 0.14 1.66 -9.44
C GLU A 84 -0.01 1.00 -8.06
N LEU A 85 0.38 1.71 -6.98
CA LEU A 85 0.16 1.28 -5.59
C LEU A 85 -1.31 1.07 -5.21
N ASP A 86 -2.26 1.69 -5.92
CA ASP A 86 -3.69 1.51 -5.62
C ASP A 86 -4.15 0.06 -5.83
N ASN A 87 -3.39 -0.70 -6.64
CA ASN A 87 -3.65 -2.11 -6.92
C ASN A 87 -2.89 -3.06 -5.98
N LEU A 88 -2.08 -2.55 -5.04
CA LEU A 88 -1.31 -3.39 -4.14
C LEU A 88 -2.24 -4.09 -3.13
N PRO A 89 -2.27 -5.43 -3.08
CA PRO A 89 -3.05 -6.13 -2.06
C PRO A 89 -2.45 -5.91 -0.67
N VAL A 90 -3.32 -5.54 0.27
CA VAL A 90 -3.00 -5.36 1.69
C VAL A 90 -4.19 -5.79 2.54
N VAL A 91 -3.92 -6.35 3.71
CA VAL A 91 -4.96 -6.66 4.70
C VAL A 91 -5.60 -5.37 5.19
N ASN A 92 -6.92 -5.31 5.19
CA ASN A 92 -7.65 -4.15 5.71
C ASN A 92 -7.64 -4.18 7.25
N PRO A 93 -6.97 -3.23 7.94
CA PRO A 93 -6.88 -3.26 9.41
C PRO A 93 -8.23 -3.08 10.11
N LEU A 94 -9.24 -2.51 9.43
CA LEU A 94 -10.57 -2.35 10.00
C LEU A 94 -11.33 -3.68 10.12
N LEU A 95 -10.90 -4.73 9.41
CA LEU A 95 -11.52 -6.06 9.49
C LEU A 95 -10.90 -6.95 10.58
N LEU A 96 -9.84 -6.48 11.24
CA LEU A 96 -9.23 -7.20 12.36
C LEU A 96 -10.13 -7.12 13.59
N SER A 97 -10.25 -8.23 14.33
CA SER A 97 -10.88 -8.25 15.64
C SER A 97 -10.08 -7.42 16.65
N ASP A 98 -10.69 -7.03 17.76
CA ASP A 98 -10.00 -6.23 18.77
C ASP A 98 -8.76 -6.93 19.33
N GLY A 99 -8.83 -8.25 19.58
CA GLY A 99 -7.67 -9.04 19.97
C GLY A 99 -6.55 -9.02 18.93
N GLN A 100 -6.88 -9.12 17.64
CA GLN A 100 -5.91 -9.04 16.55
C GLN A 100 -5.29 -7.64 16.43
N ARG A 101 -6.08 -6.57 16.63
CA ARG A 101 -5.58 -5.20 16.65
C ARG A 101 -4.62 -4.99 17.81
N THR A 102 -4.99 -5.42 19.01
CA THR A 102 -4.13 -5.32 20.20
C THR A 102 -2.82 -6.07 20.02
N ALA A 103 -2.86 -7.28 19.45
CA ALA A 103 -1.65 -8.05 19.15
C ALA A 103 -0.73 -7.31 18.15
N LEU A 104 -1.29 -6.76 17.07
CA LEU A 104 -0.52 -5.99 16.09
C LEU A 104 0.03 -4.68 16.68
N GLN A 105 -0.73 -4.01 17.54
CA GLN A 105 -0.27 -2.82 18.29
C GLN A 105 0.91 -3.15 19.19
N ALA A 106 0.89 -4.31 19.87
CA ALA A 106 2.00 -4.74 20.71
C ALA A 106 3.29 -4.96 19.90
N LEU A 107 3.19 -5.52 18.69
CA LEU A 107 4.33 -5.66 17.77
C LEU A 107 4.90 -4.29 17.36
N ILE A 108 4.02 -3.34 17.04
CA ILE A 108 4.41 -1.96 16.69
C ILE A 108 5.08 -1.26 17.87
N ALA A 109 4.54 -1.41 19.08
CA ALA A 109 5.13 -0.85 20.30
C ALA A 109 6.53 -1.43 20.56
N GLY A 110 6.70 -2.74 20.39
CA GLY A 110 8.00 -3.40 20.49
C GLY A 110 9.02 -2.87 19.48
N TYR A 111 8.59 -2.60 18.23
CA TYR A 111 9.43 -1.91 17.26
C TYR A 111 9.85 -0.52 17.72
N PHE A 112 8.96 0.28 18.30
CA PHE A 112 9.33 1.61 18.76
C PHE A 112 10.31 1.60 19.93
N ALA A 113 10.26 0.57 20.77
CA ALA A 113 11.20 0.38 21.88
C ALA A 113 12.60 -0.01 21.41
N ILE A 114 12.72 -0.92 20.44
CA ILE A 114 14.01 -1.57 20.09
C ILE A 114 14.56 -1.11 18.72
N ARG A 115 13.70 -0.54 17.87
CA ARG A 115 13.99 -0.11 16.48
C ARG A 115 14.49 -1.23 15.55
N ASP A 116 14.18 -2.48 15.88
CA ASP A 116 14.50 -3.63 15.03
C ASP A 116 13.45 -3.82 13.92
N VAL A 117 13.80 -3.36 12.72
CA VAL A 117 12.96 -3.50 11.51
C VAL A 117 12.82 -4.96 11.09
N ALA A 118 13.88 -5.78 11.22
CA ALA A 118 13.85 -7.17 10.77
C ALA A 118 12.90 -7.99 11.66
N HIS A 119 12.92 -7.73 12.97
CA HIS A 119 11.97 -8.32 13.92
C HIS A 119 10.53 -7.92 13.58
N LEU A 120 10.26 -6.62 13.41
CA LEU A 120 8.91 -6.14 13.06
C LEU A 120 8.39 -6.81 11.78
N THR A 121 9.17 -6.77 10.70
CA THR A 121 8.77 -7.37 9.42
C THR A 121 8.48 -8.85 9.58
N ARG A 122 9.31 -9.60 10.30
CA ARG A 122 9.10 -11.04 10.51
C ARG A 122 7.83 -11.33 11.31
N GLU A 123 7.62 -10.67 12.44
CA GLU A 123 6.46 -10.96 13.29
C GLU A 123 5.15 -10.49 12.66
N VAL A 124 5.14 -9.34 11.98
CA VAL A 124 3.96 -8.89 11.22
C VAL A 124 3.67 -9.84 10.07
N SER A 125 4.70 -10.37 9.38
CA SER A 125 4.49 -11.35 8.32
C SER A 125 3.90 -12.66 8.84
N ARG A 126 4.39 -13.16 9.98
CA ARG A 126 3.80 -14.33 10.67
C ARG A 126 2.34 -14.09 11.05
N PHE A 127 2.05 -12.91 11.61
CA PHE A 127 0.70 -12.49 11.95
C PHE A 127 -0.21 -12.51 10.72
N VAL A 128 0.20 -11.89 9.60
CA VAL A 128 -0.58 -11.87 8.37
C VAL A 128 -0.79 -13.28 7.81
N THR A 129 0.23 -14.13 7.80
CA THR A 129 0.10 -15.52 7.33
C THR A 129 -0.92 -16.28 8.17
N SER A 130 -0.88 -16.15 9.50
CA SER A 130 -1.85 -16.77 10.40
C SER A 130 -3.29 -16.31 10.10
N LEU A 131 -3.51 -15.01 9.88
CA LEU A 131 -4.82 -14.46 9.52
C LEU A 131 -5.37 -15.05 8.21
N LEU A 132 -4.51 -15.18 7.20
CA LEU A 132 -4.92 -15.69 5.89
C LEU A 132 -5.19 -17.19 5.94
N SER A 133 -4.42 -17.97 6.71
CA SER A 133 -4.64 -19.41 6.89
C SER A 133 -5.93 -19.72 7.65
N GLN A 134 -6.26 -18.95 8.70
CA GLN A 134 -7.50 -19.13 9.47
C GLN A 134 -8.77 -18.90 8.65
N LYS A 135 -8.69 -18.09 7.59
CA LYS A 135 -9.83 -17.77 6.73
C LYS A 135 -10.10 -18.84 5.65
N SER A 136 -9.22 -19.85 5.53
CA SER A 136 -9.41 -21.01 4.65
C SER A 136 -9.90 -22.24 5.43
N PRO A 137 -11.21 -22.32 5.75
CA PRO A 137 -11.88 -23.60 5.75
C PRO A 137 -13.10 -23.56 4.81
N HIS A 138 -13.20 -24.58 3.94
CA HIS A 138 -14.31 -24.89 3.02
C HIS A 138 -14.26 -24.29 1.60
N ARG A 139 -13.44 -24.89 0.73
CA ARG A 139 -13.75 -25.03 -0.71
C ARG A 139 -13.28 -26.39 -1.20
N ASP A 140 -14.10 -27.41 -0.97
CA ASP A 140 -14.08 -28.64 -1.76
C ASP A 140 -15.50 -29.22 -1.83
N SER A 141 -16.16 -29.03 -2.98
CA SER A 141 -16.86 -30.09 -3.70
C SER A 141 -17.16 -29.61 -5.14
N PRO A 142 -17.03 -30.47 -6.17
CA PRO A 142 -16.93 -30.04 -7.56
C PRO A 142 -18.33 -29.92 -8.18
N ALA A 143 -18.65 -28.73 -8.68
CA ALA A 143 -19.75 -28.56 -9.62
C ALA A 143 -19.24 -27.76 -10.82
N THR A 144 -18.95 -28.52 -11.87
CA THR A 144 -18.71 -28.05 -13.23
C THR A 144 -19.84 -27.11 -13.66
N ALA A 145 -19.54 -25.83 -13.82
CA ALA A 145 -20.38 -24.91 -14.58
C ALA A 145 -19.49 -23.93 -15.33
N ARG A 146 -19.25 -24.25 -16.61
CA ARG A 146 -18.74 -23.27 -17.58
C ARG A 146 -19.69 -22.08 -17.60
N LEU A 147 -19.21 -20.90 -17.21
CA LEU A 147 -19.89 -19.64 -17.46
C LEU A 147 -19.06 -18.81 -18.44
N ARG A 148 -19.70 -18.49 -19.56
CA ARG A 148 -19.21 -17.64 -20.65
C ARG A 148 -19.02 -16.19 -20.14
N PRO A 149 -18.09 -15.40 -20.71
CA PRO A 149 -17.91 -14.02 -20.29
C PRO A 149 -18.98 -13.14 -20.94
N SER A 150 -19.92 -12.63 -20.14
CA SER A 150 -20.84 -11.58 -20.56
C SER A 150 -20.83 -10.42 -19.56
N ARG A 151 -20.36 -9.27 -20.07
CA ARG A 151 -20.61 -7.89 -19.59
C ARG A 151 -20.34 -7.58 -18.12
N LEU A 152 -19.12 -7.11 -17.86
CA LEU A 152 -18.87 -6.19 -16.74
C LEU A 152 -19.53 -4.84 -17.05
N LYS A 153 -20.64 -4.51 -16.38
CA LYS A 153 -21.05 -3.11 -16.21
C LYS A 153 -20.22 -2.56 -15.05
N GLN A 154 -19.22 -1.76 -15.37
CA GLN A 154 -18.46 -0.99 -14.38
C GLN A 154 -19.30 0.24 -14.01
N LEU A 155 -19.70 0.33 -12.74
CA LEU A 155 -20.21 1.55 -12.13
C LEU A 155 -19.04 2.51 -11.93
N THR A 156 -19.01 3.59 -12.71
CA THR A 156 -18.11 4.73 -12.53
C THR A 156 -18.51 5.53 -11.29
N LEU A 157 -17.60 5.67 -10.34
CA LEU A 157 -17.70 6.63 -9.25
C LEU A 157 -16.79 7.83 -9.56
N CYS A 158 -17.43 8.99 -9.58
CA CYS A 158 -16.91 10.36 -9.52
C CYS A 158 -16.43 11.02 -10.82
N GLU A 159 -17.24 11.99 -11.22
CA GLU A 159 -16.89 13.18 -11.97
C GLU A 159 -15.70 13.91 -11.32
N SER A 160 -14.82 14.44 -12.15
CA SER A 160 -13.70 15.28 -11.77
C SER A 160 -14.02 16.72 -12.17
N PRO A 161 -13.84 17.75 -11.31
CA PRO A 161 -13.89 19.12 -11.77
C PRO A 161 -12.67 19.37 -12.65
N ALA A 162 -12.94 19.77 -13.89
CA ALA A 162 -11.97 20.16 -14.88
C ALA A 162 -11.00 21.24 -14.36
N THR A 163 -9.72 21.11 -14.68
CA THR A 163 -8.98 21.97 -15.63
C THR A 163 -7.46 21.81 -15.46
N TYR A 164 -6.82 21.12 -16.41
CA TYR A 164 -5.37 21.28 -16.65
C TYR A 164 -5.15 21.67 -18.10
N LYS A 165 -4.88 22.96 -18.33
CA LYS A 165 -4.58 23.55 -19.63
C LYS A 165 -3.22 23.03 -20.12
N ARG A 166 -3.21 22.23 -21.19
CA ARG A 166 -2.02 22.00 -22.04
C ARG A 166 -1.74 23.26 -22.87
N LYS A 167 -0.57 23.89 -22.70
CA LYS A 167 0.14 24.62 -23.76
C LYS A 167 1.65 24.58 -23.50
N GLY A 168 2.42 24.18 -24.52
CA GLY A 168 3.88 24.22 -24.48
C GLY A 168 4.55 23.26 -25.45
N ARG A 169 4.30 23.44 -26.74
CA ARG A 169 5.00 22.76 -27.85
C ARG A 169 6.40 23.38 -27.95
N ILE A 170 7.46 22.65 -27.60
CA ILE A 170 8.83 23.08 -27.91
C ILE A 170 9.31 22.25 -29.10
N THR A 171 9.45 22.95 -30.22
CA THR A 171 10.01 22.48 -31.49
C THR A 171 11.52 22.31 -31.36
N LYS A 172 12.03 21.16 -31.81
CA LYS A 172 13.45 20.95 -32.15
C LYS A 172 13.91 22.01 -33.16
N ARG A 173 15.06 22.64 -32.91
CA ARG A 173 15.94 23.16 -33.98
C ARG A 173 17.41 22.97 -33.57
N ARG A 174 18.07 22.20 -34.45
CA ARG A 174 19.50 22.05 -34.77
C ARG A 174 20.45 21.77 -33.62
#